data_AF-A0A838JE48-F1
#
_entry.id   AF-A0A838JE48-F1
#
_cell.length_a   1.000
_cell.length_b   1.000
_cell.length_c   1.000
_cell.angle_alpha   90.00
_cell.angle_beta   90.00
_cell.angle_gamma   90.00
#
_symmetry.space_group_name_H-M   'P 1'
#
loop_
_entity.id
_entity.type
_entity.pdbx_description
1 polymer ?
#
loop_
_entity_poly.entity_id
_entity_poly.type
_entity_poly.pdbx_seq_one_letter_code
_entity_poly.pdbx_strand_id
1 'polypeptide(L)'
;MLTRQQLQEMYDSGPAVMLHYVECLLSHLADVERIIGHQQQYRIDSLAAELARLRKQLERVKHRLARKECEVYALQRRIGELQAEVERAQQVQNELGSMAAVARDSHNSGLPPSSDPPRAKAANAVRRTRSLRGKSDKKVGGQAGHRGATLHQVEFPDRLKVHAPPRCRGCWASLAQCEVVAHHRRQVFDLPMVAMEVTEHWAQTMRCERCGRRTKARFPAGVNAPVQYGERVRSVATYLHKYQLLPFARTSEAMRDLFGCRISPGTIETTRHRASARLVGVEEQIKQGIKTSEVIGADETGLRVAGKSAWVHVARTDLADALRL
;
A
#
# COMPACT_ATOMS: atom_id res chain seq x y z
N MET A 1 14.66 -49.11 -14.20
CA MET A 1 14.22 -50.52 -14.13
C MET A 1 14.86 -51.28 -15.27
N LEU A 2 15.26 -52.53 -15.02
CA LEU A 2 15.83 -53.40 -16.06
C LEU A 2 14.79 -53.69 -17.15
N THR A 3 15.26 -53.90 -18.36
CA THR A 3 14.42 -54.35 -19.46
C THR A 3 14.16 -55.85 -19.34
N ARG A 4 13.09 -56.33 -20.00
CA ARG A 4 12.71 -57.76 -20.01
C ARG A 4 13.86 -58.67 -20.47
N GLN A 5 14.67 -58.19 -21.42
CA GLN A 5 15.80 -58.93 -21.98
C GLN A 5 16.94 -59.08 -20.95
N GLN A 6 17.24 -58.02 -20.20
CA GLN A 6 18.25 -58.03 -19.14
C GLN A 6 17.85 -58.94 -17.96
N LEU A 7 16.55 -59.01 -17.64
CA LEU A 7 16.04 -59.94 -16.63
C LEU A 7 16.19 -61.40 -17.06
N GLN A 8 15.97 -61.68 -18.35
CA GLN A 8 16.15 -63.03 -18.91
C GLN A 8 17.62 -63.46 -18.87
N GLU A 9 18.55 -62.59 -19.29
CA GLU A 9 20.00 -62.84 -19.24
C GLU A 9 20.51 -63.08 -17.81
N MET A 10 19.98 -62.33 -16.83
CA MET A 10 20.28 -62.55 -15.41
C MET A 10 19.76 -63.90 -14.90
N TYR A 11 18.56 -64.31 -15.33
CA TYR A 11 17.97 -65.59 -14.95
C TYR A 11 18.80 -66.76 -15.49
N ASP A 12 19.21 -66.67 -16.75
CA ASP A 12 20.03 -67.68 -17.42
C ASP A 12 21.46 -67.77 -16.82
N SER A 13 21.93 -66.70 -16.18
CA SER A 13 23.22 -66.65 -15.45
C SER A 13 23.19 -67.39 -14.10
N GLY A 14 22.02 -67.89 -13.67
CA GLY A 14 21.85 -68.73 -12.49
C GLY A 14 21.35 -68.01 -11.23
N PRO A 15 20.90 -68.78 -10.22
CA PRO A 15 20.14 -68.26 -9.07
C PRO A 15 20.93 -67.32 -8.16
N ALA A 16 22.25 -67.46 -8.07
CA ALA A 16 23.09 -66.60 -7.24
C ALA A 16 23.09 -65.12 -7.73
N VAL A 17 23.06 -64.90 -9.05
CA VAL A 17 23.03 -63.55 -9.64
C VAL A 17 21.68 -62.89 -9.39
N MET A 18 20.59 -63.65 -9.50
CA MET A 18 19.23 -63.18 -9.20
C MET A 18 19.06 -62.80 -7.72
N LEU A 19 19.57 -63.64 -6.80
CA LEU A 19 19.55 -63.34 -5.37
C LEU A 19 20.31 -62.06 -5.03
N HIS A 20 21.53 -61.91 -5.58
CA HIS A 20 22.33 -60.72 -5.36
C HIS A 20 21.65 -59.44 -5.87
N TYR A 21 20.97 -59.50 -7.02
CA TYR A 21 20.21 -58.37 -7.54
C TYR A 21 19.01 -57.99 -6.64
N VAL A 22 18.28 -58.98 -6.14
CA VAL A 22 17.17 -58.76 -5.20
C VAL A 22 17.68 -58.15 -3.89
N GLU A 23 18.78 -58.64 -3.35
CA GLU A 23 19.43 -58.07 -2.16
C GLU A 23 19.85 -56.60 -2.39
N CYS A 24 20.40 -56.29 -3.57
CA CYS A 24 20.79 -54.94 -3.94
C CYS A 24 19.57 -54.00 -4.05
N LEU A 25 18.47 -54.47 -4.63
CA LEU A 25 17.21 -53.72 -4.70
C LEU A 25 16.59 -53.49 -3.32
N LEU A 26 16.58 -54.50 -2.45
CA LEU A 26 16.07 -54.38 -1.09
C LEU A 26 16.89 -53.38 -0.27
N SER A 27 18.22 -53.40 -0.42
CA SER A 27 19.10 -52.40 0.20
C SER A 27 18.81 -50.99 -0.30
N HIS A 28 18.66 -50.82 -1.62
CA HIS A 28 18.33 -49.53 -2.22
C HIS A 28 16.95 -49.02 -1.80
N LEU A 29 15.94 -49.89 -1.69
CA LEU A 29 14.62 -49.52 -1.18
C LEU A 29 14.70 -49.06 0.28
N ALA A 30 15.43 -49.78 1.14
CA ALA A 30 15.63 -49.39 2.53
C ALA A 30 16.34 -48.04 2.66
N ASP A 31 17.31 -47.73 1.80
CA ASP A 31 17.97 -46.42 1.77
C ASP A 31 17.03 -45.31 1.31
N VAL A 32 16.21 -45.55 0.28
CA VAL A 32 15.20 -44.59 -0.19
C VAL A 32 14.15 -44.32 0.88
N GLU A 33 13.65 -45.34 1.57
CA GLU A 33 12.71 -45.20 2.69
C GLU A 33 13.32 -44.38 3.83
N ARG A 34 14.60 -44.62 4.16
CA ARG A 34 15.32 -43.86 5.18
C ARG A 34 15.45 -42.38 4.78
N ILE A 35 15.79 -42.09 3.53
CA ILE A 35 15.92 -40.72 3.01
C ILE A 35 14.56 -40.00 3.04
N ILE A 36 13.51 -40.64 2.53
CA ILE A 36 12.16 -40.08 2.53
C ILE A 36 11.68 -39.83 3.96
N GLY A 37 11.89 -40.79 4.87
CA GLY A 37 11.55 -40.66 6.28
C GLY A 37 12.23 -39.47 6.95
N HIS A 38 13.54 -39.29 6.74
CA HIS A 38 14.26 -38.12 7.27
C HIS A 38 13.77 -36.79 6.69
N GLN A 39 13.52 -36.73 5.38
CA GLN A 39 13.00 -35.52 4.73
C GLN A 39 11.59 -35.16 5.23
N GLN A 40 10.73 -36.16 5.43
CA GLN A 40 9.40 -35.97 5.98
C GLN A 40 9.46 -35.50 7.44
N GLN A 41 10.30 -36.13 8.26
CA GLN A 41 10.46 -35.75 9.66
C GLN A 41 10.98 -34.32 9.79
N TYR A 42 11.97 -33.93 8.99
CA TYR A 42 12.47 -32.56 8.97
C TYR A 42 11.38 -31.53 8.60
N ARG A 43 10.52 -31.85 7.62
CA ARG A 43 9.38 -31.00 7.26
C ARG A 43 8.36 -30.89 8.39
N ILE A 44 8.04 -32.00 9.06
CA ILE A 44 7.13 -32.02 10.20
C ILE A 44 7.68 -31.13 11.33
N ASP A 45 8.95 -31.29 11.68
CA ASP A 45 9.60 -30.52 12.75
C ASP A 45 9.64 -29.02 12.42
N SER A 46 9.94 -28.68 11.15
CA SER A 46 9.94 -27.30 10.66
C SER A 46 8.55 -26.66 10.77
N LEU A 47 7.51 -27.34 10.31
CA LEU A 47 6.13 -26.86 10.39
C LEU A 47 5.64 -26.76 11.85
N ALA A 48 6.02 -27.70 12.71
CA ALA A 48 5.69 -27.66 14.14
C ALA A 48 6.32 -26.44 14.82
N ALA A 49 7.58 -26.11 14.50
CA ALA A 49 8.25 -24.92 15.00
C ALA A 49 7.58 -23.62 14.50
N GLU A 50 7.16 -23.58 13.24
CA GLU A 50 6.43 -22.45 12.68
C GLU A 50 5.06 -22.25 13.36
N LEU A 51 4.29 -23.31 13.56
CA LEU A 51 3.02 -23.27 14.30
C LEU A 51 3.20 -22.77 15.73
N ALA A 52 4.24 -23.21 16.44
CA ALA A 52 4.55 -22.74 17.78
C ALA A 52 4.87 -21.22 17.78
N ARG A 53 5.62 -20.75 16.79
CA ARG A 53 5.97 -19.33 16.63
C ARG A 53 4.73 -18.47 16.34
N LEU A 54 3.87 -18.93 15.44
CA LEU A 54 2.61 -18.24 15.09
C LEU A 54 1.65 -18.18 16.28
N ARG A 55 1.50 -19.26 17.04
CA ARG A 55 0.70 -19.28 18.29
C ARG A 55 1.20 -18.23 19.29
N LYS A 56 2.53 -18.12 19.49
CA LYS A 56 3.12 -17.11 20.38
C LYS A 56 2.90 -15.68 19.87
N GLN A 57 2.92 -15.46 18.55
CA GLN A 57 2.61 -14.16 17.96
C GLN A 57 1.13 -13.79 18.16
N LEU A 58 0.22 -14.74 17.94
CA LEU A 58 -1.21 -14.56 18.16
C LEU A 58 -1.50 -14.11 19.59
N GLU A 59 -0.92 -14.78 20.58
CA GLU A 59 -1.10 -14.41 21.99
C GLU A 59 -0.57 -13.01 22.30
N ARG A 60 0.59 -12.63 21.77
CA ARG A 60 1.12 -11.26 21.92
C ARG A 60 0.21 -10.20 21.29
N VAL A 61 -0.45 -10.51 20.19
CA VAL A 61 -1.39 -9.60 19.54
C VAL A 61 -2.67 -9.48 20.37
N LYS A 62 -3.22 -10.59 20.87
CA LYS A 62 -4.39 -10.58 21.77
C LYS A 62 -4.15 -9.73 23.01
N HIS A 63 -3.01 -9.90 23.68
CA HIS A 63 -2.67 -9.09 24.87
C HIS A 63 -2.57 -7.60 24.55
N ARG A 64 -2.03 -7.25 23.38
CA ARG A 64 -1.94 -5.85 22.94
C ARG A 64 -3.30 -5.26 22.61
N LEU A 65 -4.18 -6.05 22.00
CA LEU A 65 -5.55 -5.64 21.70
C LEU A 65 -6.32 -5.37 22.99
N ALA A 66 -6.28 -6.29 23.96
CA ALA A 66 -6.90 -6.10 25.28
C ALA A 66 -6.40 -4.82 25.99
N ARG A 67 -5.08 -4.56 25.95
CA ARG A 67 -4.53 -3.31 26.50
C ARG A 67 -5.08 -2.06 25.80
N LYS A 68 -5.24 -2.11 24.48
CA LYS A 68 -5.77 -1.00 23.69
C LYS A 68 -7.27 -0.80 23.92
N GLU A 69 -8.04 -1.86 24.10
CA GLU A 69 -9.45 -1.77 24.47
C GLU A 69 -9.64 -1.07 25.82
N CYS A 70 -8.83 -1.42 26.83
CA CYS A 70 -8.83 -0.72 28.11
C CYS A 70 -8.47 0.77 27.98
N GLU A 71 -7.49 1.10 27.14
CA GLU A 71 -7.08 2.49 26.87
C GLU A 71 -8.20 3.29 26.19
N VAL A 72 -8.88 2.70 25.21
CA VAL A 72 -10.03 3.31 24.53
C VAL A 72 -11.15 3.60 25.53
N TYR A 73 -11.47 2.64 26.40
CA TYR A 73 -12.50 2.83 27.41
C TYR A 73 -12.16 3.96 28.38
N ALA A 74 -10.89 4.03 28.84
CA ALA A 74 -10.43 5.11 29.71
C ALA A 74 -10.51 6.49 29.02
N LEU A 75 -10.13 6.58 27.75
CA LEU A 75 -10.23 7.82 26.96
C LEU A 75 -11.68 8.24 26.74
N GLN A 76 -12.58 7.31 26.44
CA GLN A 76 -14.01 7.59 26.29
C GLN A 76 -14.62 8.16 27.58
N ARG A 77 -14.24 7.60 28.73
CA ARG A 77 -14.65 8.14 30.04
C ARG A 77 -14.14 9.57 30.23
N ARG A 78 -12.87 9.85 29.91
CA ARG A 78 -12.29 11.19 30.05
C ARG A 78 -12.94 12.21 29.11
N ILE A 79 -13.31 11.81 27.90
CA ILE A 79 -14.06 12.64 26.96
C ILE A 79 -15.42 13.02 27.57
N GLY A 80 -16.14 12.05 28.15
CA GLY A 80 -17.41 12.33 28.83
C GLY A 80 -17.27 13.31 30.00
N GLU A 81 -16.23 13.16 30.83
CA GLU A 81 -15.94 14.10 31.93
C GLU A 81 -15.69 15.52 31.42
N LEU A 82 -14.86 15.67 30.38
CA LEU A 82 -14.54 16.97 29.78
C LEU A 82 -15.75 17.61 29.10
N GLN A 83 -16.61 16.82 28.43
CA GLN A 83 -17.85 17.33 27.85
C GLN A 83 -18.76 17.91 28.93
N ALA A 84 -18.92 17.23 30.07
CA ALA A 84 -19.69 17.74 31.20
C ALA A 84 -19.07 18.99 31.86
N GLU A 85 -17.75 19.15 31.83
CA GLU A 85 -17.08 20.40 32.27
C GLU A 85 -17.34 21.56 31.29
N VAL A 86 -17.25 21.30 29.99
CA VAL A 86 -17.53 22.31 28.95
C VAL A 86 -18.98 22.78 29.01
N GLU A 87 -19.94 21.87 29.20
CA GLU A 87 -21.35 22.22 29.35
C GLU A 87 -21.58 23.13 30.56
N ARG A 88 -20.97 22.80 31.71
CA ARG A 88 -21.04 23.63 32.92
C ARG A 88 -20.41 25.01 32.70
N ALA A 89 -19.25 25.08 32.06
CA ALA A 89 -18.58 26.35 31.75
C ALA A 89 -19.42 27.22 30.81
N GLN A 90 -20.06 26.61 29.80
CA GLN A 90 -20.93 27.31 28.87
C GLN A 90 -22.18 27.87 29.57
N GLN A 91 -22.74 27.12 30.53
CA GLN A 91 -23.88 27.58 31.33
C GLN A 91 -23.53 28.82 32.15
N VAL A 92 -22.39 28.81 32.86
CA VAL A 92 -21.88 29.95 33.61
C VAL A 92 -21.61 31.16 32.69
N GLN A 93 -21.05 30.93 31.51
CA GLN A 93 -20.81 32.00 30.54
C GLN A 93 -22.11 32.64 30.02
N ASN A 94 -23.15 31.84 29.81
CA ASN A 94 -24.47 32.33 29.40
C ASN A 94 -25.12 33.15 30.51
N GLU A 95 -25.02 32.71 31.78
CA GLU A 95 -25.51 33.44 32.95
C GLU A 95 -24.78 34.78 33.13
N LEU A 96 -23.44 34.79 33.07
CA LEU A 96 -22.64 36.02 33.13
C LEU A 96 -22.92 36.97 31.95
N GLY A 97 -23.11 36.42 30.74
CA GLY A 97 -23.46 37.18 29.54
C GLY A 97 -24.85 37.84 29.63
N SER A 98 -25.77 37.28 30.41
CA SER A 98 -27.09 37.86 30.66
C SER A 98 -27.05 39.02 31.66
N MET A 99 -26.06 39.05 32.57
CA MET A 99 -25.87 40.11 33.56
C MET A 99 -25.07 41.31 33.04
N ALA A 100 -24.29 41.16 31.96
CA ALA A 100 -23.38 42.19 31.45
C ALA A 100 -23.97 43.08 30.33
N ALA A 101 -25.29 43.09 30.12
CA ALA A 101 -25.94 43.93 29.11
C ALA A 101 -26.05 45.41 29.54
N VAL A 102 -24.91 46.09 29.71
CA VAL A 102 -24.81 47.54 29.57
C VAL A 102 -24.11 47.80 28.24
N ALA A 103 -24.87 48.28 27.26
CA ALA A 103 -24.44 48.51 25.89
C ALA A 103 -23.32 49.56 25.82
N ARG A 104 -22.22 49.22 25.16
CA ARG A 104 -21.23 50.19 24.64
C ARG A 104 -21.10 50.01 23.15
N ASP A 105 -21.20 51.10 22.40
CA ASP A 105 -20.98 51.16 20.96
C ASP A 105 -19.86 52.16 20.60
N SER A 106 -19.46 52.15 19.34
CA SER A 106 -18.34 52.92 18.80
C SER A 106 -18.53 54.44 18.83
N HIS A 107 -19.66 54.94 19.32
CA HIS A 107 -19.96 56.36 19.43
C HIS A 107 -19.55 57.00 20.76
N ASN A 108 -18.95 56.24 21.69
CA ASN A 108 -18.53 56.78 22.99
C ASN A 108 -17.02 56.64 23.29
N SER A 109 -16.29 55.67 22.71
CA SER A 109 -15.00 55.26 23.29
C SER A 109 -13.76 55.27 22.38
N GLY A 110 -13.77 55.95 21.23
CA GLY A 110 -12.54 56.29 20.48
C GLY A 110 -11.65 55.11 20.06
N LEU A 111 -12.21 53.91 19.84
CA LEU A 111 -11.47 52.72 19.42
C LEU A 111 -11.67 52.43 17.93
N PRO A 112 -10.66 51.90 17.21
CA PRO A 112 -10.76 51.61 15.79
C PRO A 112 -11.68 50.42 15.48
N PRO A 113 -12.32 50.37 14.29
CA PRO A 113 -13.36 49.38 13.92
C PRO A 113 -12.91 47.91 13.89
N SER A 114 -11.60 47.64 13.99
CA SER A 114 -11.02 46.30 13.96
C SER A 114 -11.17 45.54 15.28
N SER A 115 -11.58 46.21 16.35
CA SER A 115 -11.60 45.67 17.72
C SER A 115 -12.98 45.21 18.20
N ASP A 116 -13.95 45.11 17.29
CA ASP A 116 -15.33 44.79 17.63
C ASP A 116 -15.56 43.32 18.07
N PRO A 117 -16.44 43.07 19.06
CA PRO A 117 -16.78 41.72 19.53
C PRO A 117 -17.62 40.92 18.51
N PRO A 118 -17.67 39.57 18.63
CA PRO A 118 -18.29 38.67 17.64
C PRO A 118 -19.74 38.97 17.26
N ARG A 119 -20.52 39.69 18.08
CA ARG A 119 -21.90 40.12 17.74
C ARG A 119 -21.95 41.26 16.71
N ALA A 120 -20.96 42.15 16.65
CA ALA A 120 -20.87 43.14 15.57
C ALA A 120 -20.35 42.50 14.27
N LYS A 121 -19.55 41.43 14.36
CA LYS A 121 -19.31 40.53 13.22
C LYS A 121 -20.60 39.90 12.71
N ALA A 122 -21.66 39.77 13.51
CA ALA A 122 -22.95 39.22 13.05
C ALA A 122 -23.72 40.20 12.15
N ALA A 123 -23.61 41.53 12.38
CA ALA A 123 -24.13 42.52 11.44
C ALA A 123 -23.37 42.50 10.10
N ASN A 124 -22.06 42.23 10.13
CA ASN A 124 -21.24 41.97 8.93
C ASN A 124 -21.37 40.53 8.38
N ALA A 125 -21.95 39.60 9.14
CA ALA A 125 -22.14 38.20 8.75
C ALA A 125 -23.30 38.01 7.77
N VAL A 126 -24.19 39.01 7.62
CA VAL A 126 -25.33 38.96 6.70
C VAL A 126 -24.90 38.78 5.23
N ARG A 127 -23.60 38.92 4.90
CA ARG A 127 -23.08 38.66 3.54
C ARG A 127 -22.34 37.34 3.35
N ARG A 128 -22.05 36.55 4.40
CA ARG A 128 -21.23 35.32 4.26
C ARG A 128 -22.01 34.02 4.03
N THR A 129 -23.32 34.02 4.24
CA THR A 129 -24.21 32.87 3.97
C THR A 129 -25.11 33.07 2.75
N ARG A 130 -24.79 34.02 1.87
CA ARG A 130 -25.35 34.01 0.51
C ARG A 130 -24.32 33.39 -0.40
N SER A 131 -24.65 32.22 -0.96
CA SER A 131 -23.92 31.66 -2.10
C SER A 131 -23.66 32.78 -3.11
N LEU A 132 -22.38 33.12 -3.35
CA LEU A 132 -21.97 34.02 -4.43
C LEU A 132 -22.21 33.37 -5.81
N ARG A 133 -22.55 32.07 -5.83
CA ARG A 133 -23.01 31.37 -7.03
C ARG A 133 -24.35 31.97 -7.44
N GLY A 134 -24.38 32.67 -8.58
CA GLY A 134 -25.64 32.96 -9.26
C GLY A 134 -26.39 31.66 -9.57
N LYS A 135 -27.71 31.74 -9.70
CA LYS A 135 -28.50 30.62 -10.24
C LYS A 135 -27.90 30.28 -11.60
N SER A 136 -27.40 29.05 -11.73
CA SER A 136 -26.90 28.53 -13.00
C SER A 136 -28.07 27.83 -13.68
N ASP A 137 -28.44 28.29 -14.87
CA ASP A 137 -29.45 27.61 -15.71
C ASP A 137 -28.96 26.25 -16.25
N LYS A 138 -27.71 25.88 -15.95
CA LYS A 138 -27.15 24.57 -16.27
C LYS A 138 -27.87 23.48 -15.47
N LYS A 139 -28.39 22.50 -16.20
CA LYS A 139 -28.99 21.29 -15.64
C LYS A 139 -27.97 20.54 -14.75
N VAL A 140 -28.47 19.93 -13.69
CA VAL A 140 -27.70 19.04 -12.81
C VAL A 140 -27.30 17.81 -13.62
N GLY A 141 -25.98 17.57 -13.78
CA GLY A 141 -25.44 16.47 -14.58
C GLY A 141 -24.30 16.90 -15.50
N GLY A 142 -23.81 15.94 -16.31
CA GLY A 142 -22.82 16.19 -17.34
C GLY A 142 -23.31 17.26 -18.31
N GLN A 143 -22.51 18.30 -18.50
CA GLN A 143 -22.85 19.40 -19.39
C GLN A 143 -22.89 18.90 -20.85
N ALA A 144 -23.73 19.53 -21.68
CA ALA A 144 -23.75 19.24 -23.11
C ALA A 144 -22.34 19.39 -23.70
N GLY A 145 -21.83 18.34 -24.36
CA GLY A 145 -20.47 18.27 -24.90
C GLY A 145 -19.43 17.61 -23.99
N HIS A 146 -19.77 17.25 -22.74
CA HIS A 146 -18.87 16.46 -21.90
C HIS A 146 -18.72 15.04 -22.47
N ARG A 147 -17.50 14.67 -22.90
CA ARG A 147 -17.23 13.30 -23.35
C ARG A 147 -17.39 12.35 -22.17
N GLY A 148 -18.38 11.47 -22.24
CA GLY A 148 -18.48 10.36 -21.30
C GLY A 148 -17.34 9.38 -21.53
N ALA A 149 -16.74 8.89 -20.45
CA ALA A 149 -15.84 7.75 -20.49
C ALA A 149 -16.62 6.53 -19.97
N THR A 150 -17.10 5.69 -20.89
CA THR A 150 -17.76 4.43 -20.53
C THR A 150 -16.70 3.35 -20.37
N LEU A 151 -16.81 2.51 -19.34
CA LEU A 151 -15.96 1.32 -19.22
C LEU A 151 -16.41 0.28 -20.26
N HIS A 152 -15.55 -0.01 -21.23
CA HIS A 152 -15.84 -0.93 -22.32
C HIS A 152 -15.27 -2.32 -22.05
N GLN A 153 -15.97 -3.35 -22.53
CA GLN A 153 -15.41 -4.70 -22.55
C GLN A 153 -14.19 -4.75 -23.49
N VAL A 154 -13.17 -5.50 -23.10
CA VAL A 154 -12.01 -5.79 -23.93
C VAL A 154 -12.22 -7.04 -24.76
N GLU A 155 -11.59 -7.10 -25.92
CA GLU A 155 -11.61 -8.29 -26.78
C GLU A 155 -10.80 -9.44 -26.16
N PHE A 156 -9.63 -9.13 -25.59
CA PHE A 156 -8.68 -10.09 -25.04
C PHE A 156 -8.50 -9.89 -23.52
N PRO A 157 -9.27 -10.60 -22.66
CA PRO A 157 -9.08 -10.50 -21.21
C PRO A 157 -7.84 -11.28 -20.75
N ASP A 158 -7.20 -10.81 -19.67
CA ASP A 158 -6.00 -11.47 -19.10
C ASP A 158 -6.26 -12.93 -18.68
N ARG A 159 -7.49 -13.24 -18.28
CA ARG A 159 -7.93 -14.58 -17.87
C ARG A 159 -9.33 -14.86 -18.36
N LEU A 160 -9.54 -16.03 -18.98
CA LEU A 160 -10.86 -16.54 -19.36
C LEU A 160 -11.32 -17.60 -18.35
N LYS A 161 -12.49 -17.38 -17.73
CA LYS A 161 -13.14 -18.37 -16.87
C LYS A 161 -14.46 -18.79 -17.51
N VAL A 162 -14.57 -20.06 -17.87
CA VAL A 162 -15.79 -20.63 -18.44
C VAL A 162 -16.57 -21.33 -17.33
N HIS A 163 -17.86 -20.99 -17.20
CA HIS A 163 -18.76 -21.58 -16.21
C HIS A 163 -19.77 -22.47 -16.93
N ALA A 164 -19.62 -23.78 -16.80
CA ALA A 164 -20.59 -24.75 -17.30
C ALA A 164 -21.58 -25.14 -16.19
N PRO A 165 -22.89 -25.21 -16.46
CA PRO A 165 -23.84 -25.74 -15.49
C PRO A 165 -23.56 -27.23 -15.27
N PRO A 166 -23.41 -27.72 -14.03
CA PRO A 166 -23.12 -29.14 -13.80
C PRO A 166 -24.34 -30.03 -14.04
N ARG A 167 -25.56 -29.48 -13.90
CA ARG A 167 -26.83 -30.20 -13.97
C ARG A 167 -27.90 -29.38 -14.68
N CYS A 168 -28.82 -30.07 -15.32
CA CYS A 168 -30.03 -29.49 -15.91
C CYS A 168 -30.92 -28.90 -14.82
N ARG A 169 -31.44 -27.69 -15.03
CA ARG A 169 -32.37 -27.04 -14.08
C ARG A 169 -33.76 -27.68 -14.04
N GLY A 170 -34.14 -28.44 -15.07
CA GLY A 170 -35.41 -29.15 -15.14
C GLY A 170 -35.34 -30.55 -14.54
N CYS A 171 -34.52 -31.43 -15.14
CA CYS A 171 -34.47 -32.85 -14.76
C CYS A 171 -33.28 -33.23 -13.86
N TRP A 172 -32.40 -32.28 -13.51
CA TRP A 172 -31.21 -32.51 -12.66
C TRP A 172 -30.16 -33.48 -13.22
N ALA A 173 -30.36 -34.01 -14.42
CA ALA A 173 -29.36 -34.82 -15.12
C ALA A 173 -28.05 -34.05 -15.33
N SER A 174 -26.94 -34.78 -15.37
CA SER A 174 -25.61 -34.21 -15.63
C SER A 174 -25.56 -33.56 -17.01
N LEU A 175 -24.95 -32.38 -17.10
CA LEU A 175 -24.69 -31.68 -18.36
C LEU A 175 -23.23 -31.75 -18.81
N ALA A 176 -22.41 -32.58 -18.14
CA ALA A 176 -20.96 -32.63 -18.39
C ALA A 176 -20.56 -33.00 -19.83
N GLN A 177 -21.44 -33.68 -20.56
CA GLN A 177 -21.23 -34.12 -21.95
C GLN A 177 -22.27 -33.55 -22.92
N CYS A 178 -23.05 -32.56 -22.50
CA CYS A 178 -24.03 -31.91 -23.37
C CYS A 178 -23.37 -30.84 -24.25
N GLU A 179 -23.99 -30.56 -25.39
CA GLU A 179 -23.56 -29.51 -26.32
C GLU A 179 -23.69 -28.11 -25.71
N VAL A 180 -22.74 -27.23 -26.02
CA VAL A 180 -22.81 -25.80 -25.67
C VAL A 180 -23.48 -25.04 -26.82
N VAL A 181 -24.71 -24.58 -26.59
CA VAL A 181 -25.52 -23.89 -27.61
C VAL A 181 -25.30 -22.38 -27.69
N ALA A 182 -24.79 -21.75 -26.63
CA ALA A 182 -24.56 -20.31 -26.57
C ALA A 182 -23.55 -19.92 -25.47
N HIS A 183 -22.93 -18.75 -25.64
CA HIS A 183 -22.13 -18.09 -24.61
C HIS A 183 -22.67 -16.69 -24.32
N HIS A 184 -22.75 -16.34 -23.02
CA HIS A 184 -22.96 -14.98 -22.57
C HIS A 184 -21.71 -14.48 -21.88
N ARG A 185 -21.21 -13.30 -22.27
CA ARG A 185 -19.98 -12.72 -21.71
C ARG A 185 -20.27 -11.63 -20.67
N ARG A 186 -19.49 -11.66 -19.58
CA ARG A 186 -19.36 -10.59 -18.58
C ARG A 186 -17.87 -10.45 -18.27
N GLN A 187 -17.41 -9.23 -18.02
CA GLN A 187 -16.03 -8.95 -17.62
C GLN A 187 -16.02 -8.21 -16.30
N VAL A 188 -15.07 -8.59 -15.45
CA VAL A 188 -14.79 -7.93 -14.18
C VAL A 188 -13.38 -7.35 -14.31
N PHE A 189 -13.28 -6.03 -14.20
CA PHE A 189 -12.01 -5.32 -14.13
C PHE A 189 -11.66 -5.20 -12.65
N ASP A 190 -10.73 -6.02 -12.21
CA ASP A 190 -10.32 -6.10 -10.81
C ASP A 190 -8.81 -5.93 -10.69
N LEU A 191 -8.35 -5.54 -9.51
CA LEU A 191 -6.93 -5.46 -9.20
C LEU A 191 -6.44 -6.86 -8.80
N PRO A 192 -5.31 -7.34 -9.35
CA PRO A 192 -4.71 -8.56 -8.84
C PRO A 192 -4.30 -8.36 -7.37
N MET A 193 -4.20 -9.46 -6.62
CA MET A 193 -3.68 -9.40 -5.25
C MET A 193 -2.28 -8.80 -5.26
N VAL A 194 -2.12 -7.58 -4.74
CA VAL A 194 -0.83 -6.90 -4.69
C VAL A 194 -0.16 -7.20 -3.36
N ALA A 195 0.91 -8.00 -3.40
CA ALA A 195 1.68 -8.37 -2.22
C ALA A 195 3.17 -8.05 -2.42
N MET A 196 3.87 -7.78 -1.32
CA MET A 196 5.32 -7.63 -1.33
C MET A 196 6.00 -8.98 -1.60
N GLU A 197 6.79 -9.04 -2.66
CA GLU A 197 7.65 -10.18 -2.97
C GLU A 197 9.04 -9.99 -2.33
N VAL A 198 9.59 -11.05 -1.75
CA VAL A 198 10.92 -11.04 -1.13
C VAL A 198 11.84 -11.99 -1.89
N THR A 199 12.87 -11.45 -2.52
CA THR A 199 13.92 -12.23 -3.19
C THR A 199 15.14 -12.34 -2.28
N GLU A 200 15.51 -13.56 -1.90
CA GLU A 200 16.77 -13.82 -1.19
C GLU A 200 17.90 -14.05 -2.20
N HIS A 201 19.00 -13.31 -2.06
CA HIS A 201 20.17 -13.47 -2.91
C HIS A 201 21.23 -14.31 -2.19
N TRP A 202 21.66 -15.41 -2.80
CA TRP A 202 22.70 -16.29 -2.26
C TRP A 202 24.03 -16.05 -2.95
N ALA A 203 25.07 -15.73 -2.18
CA ALA A 203 26.44 -15.60 -2.68
C ALA A 203 27.29 -16.77 -2.16
N GLN A 204 27.59 -17.72 -3.04
CA GLN A 204 28.40 -18.89 -2.69
C GLN A 204 29.88 -18.51 -2.51
N THR A 205 30.57 -19.23 -1.63
CA THR A 205 32.02 -19.20 -1.52
C THR A 205 32.56 -20.58 -1.85
N MET A 206 33.29 -20.69 -2.96
CA MET A 206 33.85 -21.95 -3.45
C MET A 206 35.36 -21.98 -3.22
N ARG A 207 35.91 -23.18 -3.01
CA ARG A 207 37.36 -23.41 -2.89
C ARG A 207 37.86 -24.00 -4.20
N CYS A 208 38.87 -23.38 -4.81
CA CYS A 208 39.52 -23.92 -5.99
C CYS A 208 40.31 -25.18 -5.63
N GLU A 209 40.06 -26.29 -6.32
CA GLU A 209 40.74 -27.56 -6.07
C GLU A 209 42.23 -27.52 -6.45
N ARG A 210 42.64 -26.63 -7.37
CA ARG A 210 44.02 -26.55 -7.84
C ARG A 210 44.95 -25.74 -6.92
N CYS A 211 44.45 -24.64 -6.36
CA CYS A 211 45.29 -23.71 -5.58
C CYS A 211 44.78 -23.44 -4.16
N GLY A 212 43.68 -24.09 -3.74
CA GLY A 212 43.08 -23.93 -2.41
C GLY A 212 42.42 -22.56 -2.16
N ARG A 213 42.51 -21.61 -3.09
CA ARG A 213 41.95 -20.26 -2.92
C ARG A 213 40.43 -20.30 -2.79
N ARG A 214 39.89 -19.61 -1.78
CA ARG A 214 38.45 -19.40 -1.60
C ARG A 214 38.02 -18.14 -2.34
N THR A 215 37.00 -18.27 -3.20
CA THR A 215 36.44 -17.15 -3.96
C THR A 215 34.96 -17.05 -3.65
N LYS A 216 34.52 -15.85 -3.24
CA LYS A 216 33.11 -15.54 -2.94
C LYS A 216 32.47 -14.81 -4.12
N ALA A 217 31.28 -15.23 -4.51
CA ALA A 217 30.46 -14.53 -5.50
C ALA A 217 30.09 -13.12 -5.01
N ARG A 218 30.05 -12.15 -5.92
CA ARG A 218 29.58 -10.79 -5.63
C ARG A 218 28.07 -10.72 -5.80
N PHE A 219 27.41 -9.91 -4.98
CA PHE A 219 26.01 -9.58 -5.21
C PHE A 219 25.85 -8.65 -6.41
N PRO A 220 24.73 -8.71 -7.15
CA PRO A 220 24.45 -7.81 -8.25
C PRO A 220 24.28 -6.36 -7.76
N ALA A 221 24.45 -5.40 -8.68
CA ALA A 221 24.26 -3.99 -8.38
C ALA A 221 22.86 -3.72 -7.80
N GLY A 222 22.80 -2.95 -6.72
CA GLY A 222 21.56 -2.62 -6.04
C GLY A 222 21.19 -3.56 -4.89
N VAL A 223 21.88 -4.69 -4.70
CA VAL A 223 21.76 -5.55 -3.51
C VAL A 223 22.90 -5.20 -2.55
N ASN A 224 22.70 -4.12 -1.79
CA ASN A 224 23.78 -3.45 -1.05
C ASN A 224 23.73 -3.70 0.46
N ALA A 225 22.62 -4.21 0.98
CA ALA A 225 22.42 -4.48 2.39
C ALA A 225 21.83 -5.89 2.60
N PRO A 226 22.05 -6.53 3.77
CA PRO A 226 21.46 -7.83 4.09
C PRO A 226 19.93 -7.84 3.98
N VAL A 227 19.27 -6.73 4.31
CA VAL A 227 17.83 -6.51 4.15
C VAL A 227 17.61 -5.09 3.65
N GLN A 228 16.81 -4.93 2.59
CA GLN A 228 16.47 -3.61 2.03
C GLN A 228 15.14 -3.65 1.28
N TYR A 229 14.44 -2.51 1.26
CA TYR A 229 13.31 -2.33 0.35
C TYR A 229 13.79 -2.17 -1.09
N GLY A 230 13.10 -2.83 -2.02
CA GLY A 230 13.35 -2.69 -3.46
C GLY A 230 12.89 -1.34 -4.03
N GLU A 231 13.25 -1.07 -5.28
CA GLU A 231 12.99 0.23 -5.91
C GLU A 231 11.49 0.49 -6.11
N ARG A 232 10.69 -0.53 -6.47
CA ARG A 232 9.24 -0.38 -6.61
C ARG A 232 8.56 0.13 -5.33
N VAL A 233 8.94 -0.41 -4.17
CA VAL A 233 8.41 0.04 -2.87
C VAL A 233 8.76 1.51 -2.63
N ARG A 234 10.00 1.89 -2.93
CA ARG A 234 10.49 3.27 -2.78
C ARG A 234 9.76 4.24 -3.71
N SER A 235 9.54 3.85 -4.96
CA SER A 235 8.83 4.64 -5.96
C SER A 235 7.37 4.85 -5.56
N VAL A 236 6.65 3.80 -5.16
CA VAL A 236 5.24 3.90 -4.72
C VAL A 236 5.13 4.78 -3.47
N ALA A 237 6.00 4.58 -2.47
CA ALA A 237 5.99 5.42 -1.27
C ALA A 237 6.26 6.90 -1.59
N THR A 238 7.19 7.18 -2.51
CA THR A 238 7.48 8.55 -2.96
C THR A 238 6.30 9.16 -3.71
N TYR A 239 5.68 8.41 -4.61
CA TYR A 239 4.50 8.83 -5.36
C TYR A 239 3.33 9.16 -4.44
N LEU A 240 3.00 8.27 -3.51
CA LEU A 240 1.92 8.49 -2.55
C LEU A 240 2.18 9.73 -1.68
N HIS A 241 3.42 9.93 -1.24
CA HIS A 241 3.75 11.07 -0.42
C HIS A 241 3.80 12.40 -1.20
N LYS A 242 4.37 12.42 -2.41
CA LYS A 242 4.63 13.65 -3.16
C LYS A 242 3.57 14.02 -4.17
N TYR A 243 2.99 13.04 -4.86
CA TYR A 243 1.98 13.29 -5.88
C TYR A 243 0.57 13.20 -5.29
N GLN A 244 0.30 12.16 -4.48
CA GLN A 244 -0.99 12.02 -3.78
C GLN A 244 -1.05 12.82 -2.47
N LEU A 245 0.04 13.53 -2.13
CA LEU A 245 0.14 14.46 -0.98
C LEU A 245 -0.21 13.82 0.37
N LEU A 246 0.03 12.52 0.52
CA LEU A 246 -0.24 11.83 1.79
C LEU A 246 0.83 12.20 2.85
N PRO A 247 0.43 12.58 4.07
CA PRO A 247 1.36 12.74 5.19
C PRO A 247 2.11 11.43 5.48
N PHE A 248 3.34 11.51 6.00
CA PHE A 248 4.18 10.32 6.20
C PHE A 248 3.50 9.15 6.92
N ALA A 249 2.75 9.44 7.99
CA ALA A 249 2.02 8.41 8.74
C ALA A 249 0.93 7.74 7.88
N ARG A 250 0.20 8.54 7.09
CA ARG A 250 -0.84 8.03 6.17
C ARG A 250 -0.23 7.26 5.00
N THR A 251 0.95 7.66 4.52
CA THR A 251 1.70 6.89 3.52
C THR A 251 2.12 5.54 4.08
N SER A 252 2.67 5.48 5.30
CA SER A 252 3.00 4.21 5.97
C SER A 252 1.78 3.31 6.17
N GLU A 253 0.65 3.88 6.55
CA GLU A 253 -0.63 3.18 6.67
C GLU A 253 -1.09 2.63 5.32
N ALA A 254 -1.15 3.45 4.28
CA ALA A 254 -1.52 3.01 2.93
C ALA A 254 -0.61 1.89 2.41
N MET A 255 0.71 2.00 2.66
CA MET A 255 1.67 0.97 2.27
C MET A 255 1.42 -0.37 2.96
N ARG A 256 1.02 -0.34 4.23
CA ARG A 256 0.67 -1.53 5.00
C ARG A 256 -0.65 -2.13 4.54
N ASP A 257 -1.67 -1.29 4.37
CA ASP A 257 -3.04 -1.75 4.18
C ASP A 257 -3.28 -2.22 2.74
N LEU A 258 -2.60 -1.61 1.75
CA LEU A 258 -2.73 -1.97 0.34
C LEU A 258 -1.72 -3.04 -0.13
N PHE A 259 -0.53 -3.08 0.48
CA PHE A 259 0.57 -3.95 0.00
C PHE A 259 1.17 -4.88 1.06
N GLY A 260 0.67 -4.83 2.30
CA GLY A 260 1.27 -5.53 3.43
C GLY A 260 2.65 -4.98 3.85
N CYS A 261 3.08 -3.84 3.29
CA CYS A 261 4.43 -3.31 3.45
C CYS A 261 4.53 -2.41 4.69
N ARG A 262 5.23 -2.88 5.74
CA ARG A 262 5.42 -2.13 7.00
C ARG A 262 6.61 -1.16 6.94
N ILE A 263 6.54 -0.20 6.03
CA ILE A 263 7.53 0.87 5.92
C ILE A 263 7.30 1.97 6.95
N SER A 264 8.36 2.47 7.59
CA SER A 264 8.25 3.53 8.60
C SER A 264 8.25 4.93 7.96
N PRO A 265 7.69 5.95 8.64
CA PRO A 265 7.77 7.35 8.21
C PRO A 265 9.20 7.81 7.90
N GLY A 266 10.17 7.46 8.76
CA GLY A 266 11.57 7.83 8.55
C GLY A 266 12.20 7.17 7.31
N THR A 267 11.80 5.95 6.96
CA THR A 267 12.25 5.32 5.71
C THR A 267 11.65 6.00 4.49
N ILE A 268 10.39 6.45 4.57
CA ILE A 268 9.76 7.24 3.49
C ILE A 268 10.50 8.57 3.32
N GLU A 269 10.82 9.26 4.41
CA GLU A 269 11.60 10.49 4.38
C GLU A 269 12.99 10.27 3.75
N THR A 270 13.71 9.23 4.16
CA THR A 270 15.01 8.87 3.57
C THR A 270 14.89 8.60 2.08
N THR A 271 13.83 7.89 1.68
CA THR A 271 13.56 7.57 0.27
C THR A 271 13.27 8.85 -0.52
N ARG A 272 12.48 9.76 0.04
CA ARG A 272 12.18 11.07 -0.53
C ARG A 272 13.45 11.89 -0.75
N HIS A 273 14.37 11.91 0.21
CA HIS A 273 15.65 12.61 0.05
C HIS A 273 16.51 12.00 -1.07
N ARG A 274 16.58 10.67 -1.16
CA ARG A 274 17.29 9.99 -2.24
C ARG A 274 16.68 10.29 -3.61
N ALA A 275 15.35 10.30 -3.71
CA ALA A 275 14.65 10.67 -4.94
C ALA A 275 14.96 12.12 -5.32
N SER A 276 14.90 13.05 -4.37
CA SER A 276 15.24 14.46 -4.58
C SER A 276 16.68 14.64 -5.09
N ALA A 277 17.65 13.95 -4.50
CA ALA A 277 19.06 14.04 -4.91
C ALA A 277 19.29 13.59 -6.36
N ARG A 278 18.49 12.64 -6.86
CA ARG A 278 18.57 12.19 -8.26
C ARG A 278 17.92 13.16 -9.25
N LEU A 279 17.03 14.04 -8.78
CA LEU A 279 16.30 14.99 -9.61
C LEU A 279 17.01 16.33 -9.79
N VAL A 280 18.12 16.58 -9.09
CA VAL A 280 18.87 17.85 -9.18
C VAL A 280 19.23 18.23 -10.62
N GLY A 281 19.73 17.28 -11.42
CA GLY A 281 20.07 17.56 -12.82
C GLY A 281 18.85 17.92 -13.68
N VAL A 282 17.70 17.28 -13.41
CA VAL A 282 16.43 17.58 -14.10
C VAL A 282 15.90 18.95 -13.68
N GLU A 283 15.99 19.27 -12.40
CA GLU A 283 15.62 20.57 -11.85
C GLU A 283 16.42 21.69 -12.50
N GLU A 284 17.74 21.52 -12.66
CA GLU A 284 18.59 22.51 -13.33
C GLU A 284 18.25 22.66 -14.82
N GLN A 285 17.93 21.57 -15.52
CA GLN A 285 17.46 21.63 -16.91
C GLN A 285 16.14 22.41 -17.03
N ILE A 286 15.18 22.16 -16.13
CA ILE A 286 13.90 22.89 -16.14
C ILE A 286 14.13 24.37 -15.81
N LYS A 287 14.97 24.69 -14.80
CA LYS A 287 15.34 26.08 -14.49
C LYS A 287 15.97 26.78 -15.69
N GLN A 288 16.87 26.11 -16.41
CA GLN A 288 17.49 26.67 -17.59
C GLN A 288 16.44 26.92 -18.70
N GLY A 289 15.54 25.96 -18.93
CA GLY A 289 14.44 26.11 -19.90
C GLY A 289 13.49 27.26 -19.57
N ILE A 290 13.19 27.48 -18.29
CA ILE A 290 12.41 28.63 -17.83
C ILE A 290 13.17 29.93 -18.10
N LYS A 291 14.46 30.03 -17.77
CA LYS A 291 15.28 31.24 -17.96
C LYS A 291 15.41 31.65 -19.43
N THR A 292 15.43 30.69 -20.35
CA THR A 292 15.55 30.94 -21.79
C THR A 292 14.20 31.10 -22.50
N SER A 293 13.09 31.00 -21.77
CA SER A 293 11.75 31.13 -22.36
C SER A 293 11.42 32.59 -22.66
N GLU A 294 10.79 32.83 -23.81
CA GLU A 294 10.29 34.16 -24.18
C GLU A 294 9.16 34.61 -23.23
N VAL A 295 8.31 33.67 -22.81
CA VAL A 295 7.18 33.92 -21.90
C VAL A 295 7.29 33.00 -20.69
N ILE A 296 7.13 33.58 -19.50
CA ILE A 296 7.15 32.86 -18.22
C ILE A 296 5.85 33.17 -17.46
N GLY A 297 5.13 32.12 -17.08
CA GLY A 297 4.05 32.24 -16.11
C GLY A 297 4.60 32.09 -14.70
N ALA A 298 4.39 33.09 -13.84
CA ALA A 298 4.81 33.07 -12.44
C ALA A 298 3.60 33.20 -11.51
N ASP A 299 3.62 32.46 -10.40
CA ASP A 299 2.61 32.53 -9.33
C ASP A 299 3.27 32.34 -7.96
N GLU A 300 2.66 32.89 -6.92
CA GLU A 300 3.15 32.81 -5.55
C GLU A 300 2.06 32.31 -4.62
N THR A 301 2.37 31.22 -3.90
CA THR A 301 1.46 30.69 -2.89
C THR A 301 2.05 30.85 -1.51
N GLY A 302 1.35 31.61 -0.65
CA GLY A 302 1.72 31.75 0.76
C GLY A 302 1.45 30.47 1.55
N LEU A 303 2.37 30.11 2.44
CA LEU A 303 2.23 29.02 3.40
C LEU A 303 2.82 29.38 4.76
N ARG A 304 2.57 28.53 5.76
CA ARG A 304 3.12 28.68 7.11
C ARG A 304 4.17 27.61 7.37
N VAL A 305 5.40 28.03 7.64
CA VAL A 305 6.51 27.16 8.01
C VAL A 305 6.93 27.51 9.43
N ALA A 306 6.78 26.57 10.35
CA ALA A 306 7.08 26.76 11.78
C ALA A 306 6.50 28.07 12.37
N GLY A 307 5.26 28.40 12.01
CA GLY A 307 4.58 29.60 12.50
C GLY A 307 5.06 30.93 11.87
N LYS A 308 5.89 30.88 10.81
CA LYS A 308 6.27 32.04 10.01
C LYS A 308 5.64 31.96 8.62
N SER A 309 5.31 33.10 8.05
CA SER A 309 4.81 33.16 6.67
C SER A 309 5.98 32.96 5.73
N ALA A 310 5.80 32.06 4.78
CA ALA A 310 6.74 31.77 3.70
C ALA A 310 5.98 31.76 2.38
N TRP A 311 6.69 31.87 1.27
CA TRP A 311 6.14 31.85 -0.08
C TRP A 311 6.77 30.69 -0.84
N VAL A 312 5.95 29.96 -1.60
CA VAL A 312 6.41 29.05 -2.64
C VAL A 312 6.21 29.78 -3.96
N HIS A 313 7.30 29.94 -4.70
CA HIS A 313 7.27 30.57 -6.02
C HIS A 313 7.11 29.46 -7.05
N VAL A 314 6.22 29.67 -8.01
CA VAL A 314 6.01 28.72 -9.11
C VAL A 314 6.32 29.43 -10.40
N ALA A 315 7.17 28.82 -11.23
CA ALA A 315 7.47 29.30 -12.58
C ALA A 315 7.18 28.19 -13.59
N ARG A 316 6.55 28.55 -14.71
CA ARG A 316 6.18 27.63 -15.78
C ARG A 316 6.36 28.25 -17.16
N THR A 317 6.49 27.38 -18.15
CA THR A 317 6.38 27.72 -19.58
C THR A 317 5.29 26.84 -20.20
N ASP A 318 5.02 26.97 -21.49
CA ASP A 318 4.05 26.10 -22.18
C ASP A 318 4.63 24.72 -22.52
N LEU A 319 5.96 24.57 -22.50
CA LEU A 319 6.67 23.32 -22.78
C LEU A 319 7.14 22.58 -21.52
N ALA A 320 7.27 23.27 -20.38
CA ALA A 320 7.70 22.69 -19.11
C ALA A 320 6.60 22.84 -18.06
N ASP A 321 6.05 21.70 -17.62
CA ASP A 321 5.15 21.66 -16.47
C ASP A 321 5.84 22.26 -15.23
N ALA A 322 5.07 23.07 -14.50
CA ALA A 322 5.52 24.01 -13.48
C ALA A 322 6.61 23.52 -12.51
N LEU A 323 7.65 24.34 -12.32
CA LEU A 323 8.65 24.15 -11.26
C LEU A 323 8.23 24.95 -10.01
N ARG A 324 8.23 24.29 -8.85
CA ARG A 324 8.08 24.94 -7.54
C ARG A 324 9.48 25.26 -7.02
N LEU A 325 9.82 26.54 -6.95
CA LEU A 325 11.07 27.08 -6.44
C LEU A 325 11.01 27.31 -4.93
#